data_AF-A0A930WCJ3-F1
#
_entry.id   AF-A0A930WCJ3-F1
#
_cell.length_a   1.000
_cell.length_b   1.000
_cell.length_c   1.000
_cell.angle_alpha   90.00
_cell.angle_beta   90.00
_cell.angle_gamma   90.00
#
_symmetry.space_group_name_H-M   'P 1'
#
loop_
_entity.id
_entity.type
_entity.pdbx_description
1 polymer ?
#
loop_
_entity_poly.entity_id
_entity_poly.type
_entity_poly.pdbx_seq_one_letter_code
_entity_poly.pdbx_strand_id
1 'polypeptide(L)'
;RLDACGLQFESNVFVGEALPQEKDTDALPFWSALYTESEYLSDRAVMLEVIRGKDAFLHAGYKDMVFQLQRAQEVTVPTVINDLEGKPQIVPVAGTTEGQRLLVQTAQEARPACLGKWSFSYFRIDDPVTIRTEDESPYVLGTPIPLGHSTRRKKLVLNILLDGLSWPVVREHFSDAMPNIAAFFSEGTVFDQHFAGSEYTFPSLPSIATGRYPHHTQIFNEKNSHELPLTQKTISEQMKTLGYLCCAPLATGDSIYSGALRGYDQLTVNAGKAPACVGVERTIRQLEAFEECDLCLFLHTTDVHPWNGVDYKFATEVETHLPLDDRLFPLEKNGLSVRLPDFPIYRQQFWAELRHVDRSIGQLLYYVAAH
;
A
#
# COMPACT_ATOMS: atom_id res chain seq x y z
N ARG A 1 -0.48 28.27 0.87
CA ARG A 1 -1.45 29.35 0.53
C ARG A 1 -0.68 30.62 0.22
N LEU A 2 -1.09 31.40 -0.80
CA LEU A 2 -0.52 32.74 -1.05
C LEU A 2 -1.47 33.78 -0.45
N ASP A 3 -0.97 34.65 0.42
CA ASP A 3 -1.75 35.76 0.98
C ASP A 3 -0.95 37.07 0.97
N ALA A 4 -1.50 38.11 1.60
CA ALA A 4 -0.87 39.43 1.66
C ALA A 4 0.50 39.42 2.37
N CYS A 5 0.83 38.35 3.11
CA CYS A 5 2.12 38.13 3.78
C CYS A 5 3.05 37.21 2.98
N GLY A 6 2.66 36.79 1.77
CA GLY A 6 3.47 35.93 0.89
C GLY A 6 3.05 34.46 0.94
N LEU A 7 4.01 33.56 0.67
CA LEU A 7 3.77 32.12 0.66
C LEU A 7 3.73 31.58 2.09
N GLN A 8 2.56 31.13 2.52
CA GLN A 8 2.33 30.44 3.78
C GLN A 8 2.30 28.93 3.56
N PHE A 9 3.01 28.19 4.42
CA PHE A 9 2.99 26.73 4.48
C PHE A 9 2.05 26.29 5.59
N GLU A 10 1.07 25.45 5.26
CA GLU A 10 0.15 24.84 6.21
C GLU A 10 0.44 23.34 6.24
N SER A 11 0.66 22.78 7.43
CA SER A 11 0.85 21.34 7.56
C SER A 11 -0.51 20.67 7.58
N ASN A 12 -0.75 19.77 6.64
CA ASN A 12 -2.00 19.04 6.50
C ASN A 12 -1.72 17.70 5.81
N VAL A 13 -2.74 16.86 5.70
CA VAL A 13 -2.69 15.59 5.01
C VAL A 13 -3.57 15.63 3.77
N PHE A 14 -3.01 15.18 2.65
CA PHE A 14 -3.75 14.96 1.41
C PHE A 14 -4.74 13.81 1.61
N VAL A 15 -6.02 14.16 1.72
CA VAL A 15 -7.14 13.22 1.86
C VAL A 15 -8.40 13.89 1.32
N GLY A 16 -9.19 13.14 0.56
CA GLY A 16 -10.34 13.72 -0.13
C GLY A 16 -9.97 14.44 -1.42
N GLU A 17 -8.77 14.21 -1.95
CA GLU A 17 -8.23 14.94 -3.09
C GLU A 17 -7.21 14.11 -3.89
N ALA A 18 -6.92 14.53 -5.12
CA ALA A 18 -5.86 13.96 -5.92
C ALA A 18 -4.48 14.35 -5.37
N LEU A 19 -3.57 13.37 -5.29
CA LEU A 19 -2.18 13.63 -4.95
C LEU A 19 -1.52 14.45 -6.08
N PRO A 20 -0.68 15.43 -5.73
CA PRO A 20 0.07 16.19 -6.73
C PRO A 20 1.04 15.26 -7.47
N GLN A 21 1.15 15.47 -8.78
CA GLN A 21 2.06 14.75 -9.67
C GLN A 21 2.91 15.76 -10.42
N GLU A 22 4.20 15.46 -10.58
CA GLU A 22 5.15 16.32 -11.30
C GLU A 22 5.00 16.14 -12.82
N LYS A 23 4.63 14.94 -13.25
CA LYS A 23 4.55 14.58 -14.68
C LYS A 23 3.13 14.25 -15.07
N ASP A 24 2.69 14.87 -16.17
CA ASP A 24 1.45 14.50 -16.83
C ASP A 24 1.57 13.11 -17.43
N THR A 25 0.61 12.25 -17.10
CA THR A 25 0.45 10.91 -17.69
C THR A 25 -0.98 10.73 -18.17
N ASP A 26 -1.20 9.79 -19.10
CA ASP A 26 -2.55 9.47 -19.56
C ASP A 26 -3.41 8.79 -18.47
N ALA A 27 -2.80 8.33 -17.37
CA ALA A 27 -3.50 7.72 -16.26
C ALA A 27 -4.06 8.79 -15.32
N LEU A 28 -5.26 8.54 -14.78
CA LEU A 28 -5.83 9.36 -13.71
C LEU A 28 -4.85 9.48 -12.53
N PRO A 29 -4.83 10.61 -11.79
CA PRO A 29 -3.99 10.72 -10.61
C PRO A 29 -4.41 9.73 -9.53
N PHE A 30 -3.55 9.53 -8.54
CA PHE A 30 -3.96 8.83 -7.33
C PHE A 30 -4.83 9.77 -6.49
N TRP A 31 -6.07 9.38 -6.24
CA TRP A 31 -6.95 10.06 -5.30
C TRP A 31 -6.80 9.44 -3.91
N SER A 32 -6.57 10.27 -2.91
CA SER A 32 -6.25 9.84 -1.54
C SER A 32 -7.52 9.66 -0.71
N ALA A 33 -7.87 8.40 -0.44
CA ALA A 33 -8.96 7.98 0.42
C ALA A 33 -8.44 7.34 1.70
N LEU A 34 -9.35 6.99 2.60
CA LEU A 34 -9.11 6.16 3.77
C LEU A 34 -9.45 4.71 3.43
N TYR A 35 -8.56 3.80 3.84
CA TYR A 35 -8.84 2.37 3.73
C TYR A 35 -9.92 1.98 4.74
N THR A 36 -11.06 1.51 4.23
CA THR A 36 -12.23 1.11 5.02
C THR A 36 -12.65 -0.28 4.58
N GLU A 37 -12.58 -1.25 5.49
CA GLU A 37 -12.87 -2.65 5.19
C GLU A 37 -13.69 -3.22 6.35
N SER A 38 -14.94 -3.62 6.07
CA SER A 38 -15.87 -4.14 7.10
C SER A 38 -16.07 -3.17 8.30
N GLU A 39 -16.12 -1.86 8.04
CA GLU A 39 -16.27 -0.78 9.02
C GLU A 39 -17.32 0.26 8.57
N TYR A 40 -17.65 1.23 9.43
CA TYR A 40 -18.53 2.35 9.08
C TYR A 40 -17.88 3.27 8.04
N LEU A 41 -18.64 3.58 6.99
CA LEU A 41 -18.14 4.21 5.76
C LEU A 41 -17.50 5.61 5.94
N SER A 42 -17.88 6.38 6.97
CA SER A 42 -17.44 7.79 7.12
C SER A 42 -16.80 8.11 8.47
N ASP A 43 -16.80 7.21 9.45
CA ASP A 43 -16.37 7.51 10.83
C ASP A 43 -14.92 8.03 10.88
N ARG A 44 -14.01 7.35 10.16
CA ARG A 44 -12.60 7.76 10.09
C ARG A 44 -12.43 9.11 9.40
N ALA A 45 -13.21 9.39 8.36
CA ALA A 45 -13.15 10.67 7.65
C ALA A 45 -13.68 11.83 8.50
N VAL A 46 -14.79 11.62 9.21
CA VAL A 46 -15.35 12.59 10.17
C VAL A 46 -14.33 12.90 11.26
N MET A 47 -13.69 11.88 11.83
CA MET A 47 -12.62 12.08 12.82
C MET A 47 -11.43 12.83 12.21
N LEU A 48 -10.97 12.42 11.03
CA LEU A 48 -9.78 12.97 10.39
C LEU A 48 -9.95 14.45 10.03
N GLU A 49 -11.13 14.87 9.58
CA GLU A 49 -11.42 16.27 9.25
C GLU A 49 -11.17 17.21 10.45
N VAL A 50 -11.43 16.74 11.67
CA VAL A 50 -11.23 17.48 12.92
C VAL A 50 -9.76 17.54 13.35
N ILE A 51 -8.94 16.58 12.95
CA ILE A 51 -7.58 16.40 13.49
C ILE A 51 -6.44 16.55 12.46
N ARG A 52 -6.71 16.49 11.15
CA ARG A 52 -5.66 16.40 10.10
C ARG A 52 -4.64 17.54 10.08
N GLY A 53 -5.04 18.74 10.51
CA GLY A 53 -4.16 19.91 10.63
C GLY A 53 -3.60 20.15 12.03
N LYS A 54 -3.86 19.27 13.00
CA LYS A 54 -3.39 19.42 14.38
C LYS A 54 -2.03 18.75 14.57
N ASP A 55 -1.15 19.39 15.32
CA ASP A 55 0.20 18.88 15.61
C ASP A 55 0.19 17.46 16.17
N ALA A 56 -0.77 17.11 17.04
CA ALA A 56 -0.88 15.77 17.60
C ALA A 56 -1.09 14.70 16.51
N PHE A 57 -1.88 14.99 15.47
CA PHE A 57 -2.07 14.08 14.36
C PHE A 57 -0.82 14.02 13.49
N LEU A 58 -0.25 15.17 13.12
CA LEU A 58 0.92 15.27 12.26
C LEU A 58 2.20 14.69 12.91
N HIS A 59 2.26 14.63 14.24
CA HIS A 59 3.39 14.06 14.98
C HIS A 59 3.21 12.56 15.31
N ALA A 60 1.99 12.14 15.65
CA ALA A 60 1.73 10.80 16.18
C ALA A 60 0.56 10.10 15.49
N GLY A 61 -0.59 10.77 15.35
CA GLY A 61 -1.84 10.13 14.88
C GLY A 61 -1.78 9.58 13.46
N TYR A 62 -0.96 10.15 12.57
CA TYR A 62 -0.84 9.68 11.19
C TYR A 62 -0.28 8.25 11.07
N LYS A 63 0.46 7.77 12.09
CA LYS A 63 1.12 6.45 12.07
C LYS A 63 0.15 5.28 12.08
N ASP A 64 -1.06 5.51 12.60
CA ASP A 64 -2.14 4.52 12.65
C ASP A 64 -3.21 4.75 11.57
N MET A 65 -3.04 5.78 10.74
CA MET A 65 -3.95 6.06 9.64
C MET A 65 -3.51 5.32 8.38
N VAL A 66 -4.45 4.60 7.78
CA VAL A 66 -4.22 3.82 6.56
C VAL A 66 -4.95 4.47 5.40
N PHE A 67 -4.19 4.85 4.38
CA PHE A 67 -4.71 5.48 3.18
C PHE A 67 -4.92 4.44 2.08
N GLN A 68 -5.95 4.64 1.28
CA GLN A 68 -6.15 3.93 0.04
C GLN A 68 -6.00 4.93 -1.11
N LEU A 69 -4.98 4.76 -1.93
CA LEU A 69 -4.76 5.54 -3.13
C LEU A 69 -5.34 4.79 -4.30
N GLN A 70 -6.33 5.38 -4.97
CA GLN A 70 -7.01 4.79 -6.13
C GLN A 70 -6.79 5.68 -7.35
N ARG A 71 -6.55 5.09 -8.52
CA ARG A 71 -6.58 5.85 -9.78
C ARG A 71 -7.99 6.37 -10.05
N ALA A 72 -8.25 7.64 -9.79
CA ALA A 72 -9.61 8.18 -9.76
C ALA A 72 -9.65 9.69 -9.99
N GLN A 73 -10.84 10.22 -10.28
CA GLN A 73 -11.11 11.65 -10.46
C GLN A 73 -12.44 12.06 -9.82
N GLU A 74 -12.55 13.32 -9.44
CA GLU A 74 -13.82 13.91 -8.99
C GLU A 74 -14.73 14.23 -10.18
N VAL A 75 -16.02 13.97 -10.02
CA VAL A 75 -17.05 14.18 -11.03
C VAL A 75 -18.28 14.80 -10.38
N THR A 76 -18.87 15.79 -11.04
CA THR A 76 -20.09 16.50 -10.59
C THR A 76 -21.30 16.23 -11.47
N VAL A 77 -21.09 15.60 -12.63
CA VAL A 77 -22.14 15.34 -13.61
C VAL A 77 -22.62 13.89 -13.56
N PRO A 78 -23.85 13.62 -14.03
CA PRO A 78 -24.27 12.26 -14.33
C PRO A 78 -23.28 11.61 -15.30
N THR A 79 -22.77 10.44 -14.92
CA THR A 79 -21.78 9.70 -15.72
C THR A 79 -22.38 8.40 -16.21
N VAL A 80 -22.31 8.18 -17.52
CA VAL A 80 -22.66 6.90 -18.12
C VAL A 80 -21.43 5.99 -18.06
N ILE A 81 -21.57 4.87 -17.36
CA ILE A 81 -20.60 3.78 -17.38
C ILE A 81 -21.04 2.81 -18.46
N ASN A 82 -20.35 2.86 -19.60
CA ASN A 82 -20.59 1.94 -20.71
C ASN A 82 -19.90 0.60 -20.46
N ASP A 83 -20.29 -0.43 -21.20
CA ASP A 83 -19.63 -1.72 -21.19
C ASP A 83 -18.20 -1.63 -21.76
N LEU A 84 -17.27 -2.41 -21.20
CA LEU A 84 -15.91 -2.54 -21.70
C LEU A 84 -15.82 -3.74 -22.65
N GLU A 85 -16.18 -3.52 -23.91
CA GLU A 85 -16.14 -4.57 -24.96
C GLU A 85 -16.94 -5.82 -24.57
N GLY A 86 -18.14 -5.64 -23.99
CA GLY A 86 -18.99 -6.73 -23.53
C GLY A 86 -18.46 -7.51 -22.32
N LYS A 87 -17.47 -6.98 -21.58
CA LYS A 87 -16.98 -7.57 -20.33
C LYS A 87 -17.55 -6.84 -19.11
N PRO A 88 -17.99 -7.60 -18.09
CA PRO A 88 -18.22 -7.04 -16.76
C PRO A 88 -17.02 -6.26 -16.25
N GLN A 89 -17.28 -5.23 -15.47
CA GLN A 89 -16.24 -4.41 -14.85
C GLN A 89 -16.60 -4.09 -13.40
N ILE A 90 -15.59 -3.80 -12.59
CA ILE A 90 -15.77 -3.24 -11.26
C ILE A 90 -15.41 -1.76 -11.31
N VAL A 91 -16.27 -0.91 -10.78
CA VAL A 91 -16.04 0.53 -10.70
C VAL A 91 -15.89 0.95 -9.23
N PRO A 92 -14.72 1.43 -8.81
CA PRO A 92 -14.54 2.06 -7.52
C PRO A 92 -15.24 3.42 -7.49
N VAL A 93 -16.02 3.71 -6.45
CA VAL A 93 -16.67 5.01 -6.26
C VAL A 93 -16.54 5.44 -4.80
N ALA A 94 -16.10 6.67 -4.56
CA ALA A 94 -16.04 7.25 -3.21
C ALA A 94 -16.90 8.51 -3.10
N GLY A 95 -17.38 8.78 -1.89
CA GLY A 95 -18.11 10.00 -1.57
C GLY A 95 -17.16 11.12 -1.13
N THR A 96 -17.64 12.36 -1.24
CA THR A 96 -16.96 13.58 -0.75
C THR A 96 -17.59 14.11 0.54
N THR A 97 -18.82 13.68 0.85
CA THR A 97 -19.58 14.07 2.04
C THR A 97 -20.10 12.86 2.82
N GLU A 98 -20.42 13.06 4.10
CA GLU A 98 -20.96 12.01 4.95
C GLU A 98 -22.37 11.62 4.53
N GLY A 99 -22.64 10.32 4.43
CA GLY A 99 -23.96 9.80 4.09
C GLY A 99 -24.40 10.08 2.64
N GLN A 100 -23.46 10.43 1.76
CA GLN A 100 -23.75 10.82 0.39
C GLN A 100 -24.50 9.72 -0.37
N ARG A 101 -25.56 10.12 -1.07
CA ARG A 101 -26.44 9.24 -1.83
C ARG A 101 -26.03 9.21 -3.30
N LEU A 102 -25.68 8.03 -3.78
CA LEU A 102 -25.42 7.75 -5.19
C LEU A 102 -26.62 7.05 -5.80
N LEU A 103 -27.26 7.65 -6.80
CA LEU A 103 -28.28 6.99 -7.58
C LEU A 103 -27.63 6.25 -8.76
N VAL A 104 -27.86 4.94 -8.82
CA VAL A 104 -27.45 4.07 -9.93
C VAL A 104 -28.69 3.73 -10.75
N GLN A 105 -28.70 4.19 -12.00
CA GLN A 105 -29.78 3.98 -12.96
C GLN A 105 -29.37 2.89 -13.96
N THR A 106 -30.08 1.77 -13.93
CA THR A 106 -30.03 0.72 -14.96
C THR A 106 -31.13 0.95 -15.99
N ALA A 107 -31.23 0.07 -17.00
CA ALA A 107 -32.32 0.08 -17.96
C ALA A 107 -33.70 -0.19 -17.31
N GLN A 108 -33.73 -0.89 -16.17
CA GLN A 108 -34.96 -1.34 -15.53
C GLN A 108 -35.40 -0.42 -14.39
N GLU A 109 -34.45 0.10 -13.61
CA GLU A 109 -34.77 0.86 -12.38
C GLU A 109 -33.64 1.79 -11.94
N ALA A 110 -33.95 2.66 -10.98
CA ALA A 110 -32.99 3.50 -10.28
C ALA A 110 -32.97 3.12 -8.81
N ARG A 111 -31.79 2.85 -8.25
CA ARG A 111 -31.64 2.53 -6.82
C ARG A 111 -30.56 3.38 -6.18
N PRO A 112 -30.76 3.86 -4.94
CA PRO A 112 -29.75 4.57 -4.20
C PRO A 112 -28.75 3.61 -3.54
N ALA A 113 -27.49 4.02 -3.48
CA ALA A 113 -26.43 3.45 -2.66
C ALA A 113 -25.83 4.55 -1.76
N CYS A 114 -25.34 4.18 -0.58
CA CYS A 114 -24.64 5.11 0.30
C CYS A 114 -23.14 5.05 0.01
N LEU A 115 -22.51 6.22 -0.15
CA LEU A 115 -21.07 6.36 -0.25
C LEU A 115 -20.48 6.83 1.08
N GLY A 116 -19.26 6.37 1.35
CA GLY A 116 -18.46 6.89 2.45
C GLY A 116 -17.70 8.14 2.05
N LYS A 117 -17.65 9.12 2.95
CA LYS A 117 -16.76 10.27 2.80
C LYS A 117 -15.32 9.77 2.74
N TRP A 118 -14.67 9.98 1.61
CA TRP A 118 -13.29 9.58 1.36
C TRP A 118 -13.02 8.09 1.58
N SER A 119 -13.97 7.23 1.17
CA SER A 119 -13.84 5.78 1.21
C SER A 119 -14.39 5.17 -0.07
N PHE A 120 -13.63 4.31 -0.72
CA PHE A 120 -14.07 3.64 -1.94
C PHE A 120 -15.00 2.46 -1.63
N SER A 121 -16.13 2.43 -2.31
CA SER A 121 -16.99 1.26 -2.48
C SER A 121 -16.83 0.72 -3.91
N TYR A 122 -17.06 -0.57 -4.11
CA TYR A 122 -16.88 -1.21 -5.42
C TYR A 122 -18.21 -1.69 -5.97
N PHE A 123 -18.51 -1.29 -7.21
CA PHE A 123 -19.75 -1.63 -7.90
C PHE A 123 -19.43 -2.51 -9.11
N ARG A 124 -19.91 -3.76 -9.10
CA ARG A 124 -19.89 -4.61 -10.30
C ARG A 124 -20.93 -4.09 -11.28
N ILE A 125 -20.53 -3.90 -12.53
CA ILE A 125 -21.35 -3.40 -13.61
C ILE A 125 -21.23 -4.38 -14.78
N ASP A 126 -22.30 -5.13 -15.02
CA ASP A 126 -22.41 -6.09 -16.13
C ASP A 126 -23.04 -5.45 -17.39
N ASP A 127 -23.95 -4.49 -17.20
CA ASP A 127 -24.64 -3.74 -18.26
C ASP A 127 -24.44 -2.23 -18.06
N PRO A 128 -24.59 -1.39 -19.12
CA PRO A 128 -24.44 0.05 -18.98
C PRO A 128 -25.36 0.67 -17.93
N VAL A 129 -24.80 1.54 -17.09
CA VAL A 129 -25.53 2.27 -16.05
C VAL A 129 -25.22 3.76 -16.10
N THR A 130 -26.15 4.58 -15.60
CA THR A 130 -25.88 5.99 -15.32
C THR A 130 -25.77 6.20 -13.82
N ILE A 131 -24.69 6.81 -13.37
CA ILE A 131 -24.42 7.11 -11.97
C ILE A 131 -24.51 8.62 -11.77
N ARG A 132 -25.22 9.05 -10.72
CA ARG A 132 -25.31 10.46 -10.32
C ARG A 132 -25.57 10.59 -8.82
N THR A 133 -25.26 11.74 -8.25
CA THR A 133 -25.69 12.10 -6.89
C THR A 133 -27.12 12.65 -6.90
N GLU A 134 -27.82 12.58 -5.77
CA GLU A 134 -29.19 13.09 -5.65
C GLU A 134 -29.24 14.63 -5.67
N ASP A 135 -28.20 15.28 -5.16
CA ASP A 135 -28.09 16.72 -4.89
C ASP A 135 -27.02 17.42 -5.74
N GLU A 136 -26.53 16.77 -6.80
CA GLU A 136 -25.44 17.27 -7.68
C GLU A 136 -24.11 17.52 -6.94
N SER A 137 -23.95 16.98 -5.73
CA SER A 137 -22.67 17.00 -5.01
C SER A 137 -21.59 16.22 -5.77
N PRO A 138 -20.31 16.62 -5.70
CA PRO A 138 -19.24 15.87 -6.33
C PRO A 138 -19.06 14.49 -5.72
N TYR A 139 -18.76 13.49 -6.53
CA TYR A 139 -18.34 12.15 -6.11
C TYR A 139 -17.07 11.76 -6.86
N VAL A 140 -16.41 10.69 -6.41
CA VAL A 140 -15.13 10.28 -6.96
C VAL A 140 -15.32 8.99 -7.73
N LEU A 141 -14.90 8.98 -9.00
CA LEU A 141 -14.99 7.84 -9.88
C LEU A 141 -13.59 7.28 -10.14
N GLY A 142 -13.40 6.01 -9.74
CA GLY A 142 -12.20 5.24 -10.01
C GLY A 142 -12.12 4.78 -11.47
N THR A 143 -10.89 4.48 -11.90
CA THR A 143 -10.63 3.82 -13.18
C THR A 143 -11.36 2.47 -13.18
N PRO A 144 -12.25 2.22 -14.15
CA PRO A 144 -12.94 0.94 -14.22
C PRO A 144 -11.98 -0.23 -14.38
N ILE A 145 -12.27 -1.32 -13.68
CA ILE A 145 -11.46 -2.53 -13.62
C ILE A 145 -12.14 -3.59 -14.49
N PRO A 146 -11.66 -3.85 -15.72
CA PRO A 146 -12.23 -4.88 -16.57
C PRO A 146 -12.01 -6.26 -15.96
N LEU A 147 -13.06 -7.07 -15.90
CA LEU A 147 -12.99 -8.43 -15.40
C LEU A 147 -12.63 -9.42 -16.51
N GLY A 148 -11.94 -10.48 -16.12
CA GLY A 148 -11.65 -11.61 -16.99
C GLY A 148 -10.18 -12.04 -16.97
N HIS A 149 -10.00 -13.32 -17.29
CA HIS A 149 -8.70 -13.98 -17.36
C HIS A 149 -8.25 -14.18 -18.80
N SER A 150 -6.97 -13.95 -19.08
CA SER A 150 -6.35 -14.41 -20.32
C SER A 150 -5.52 -15.65 -20.07
N THR A 151 -5.75 -16.70 -20.86
CA THR A 151 -4.94 -17.93 -20.83
C THR A 151 -3.47 -17.72 -21.19
N ARG A 152 -3.10 -16.54 -21.71
CA ARG A 152 -1.71 -16.14 -21.97
C ARG A 152 -1.00 -15.59 -20.73
N ARG A 153 -1.72 -15.37 -19.63
CA ARG A 153 -1.19 -14.83 -18.37
C ARG A 153 -1.30 -15.85 -17.25
N LYS A 154 -0.48 -15.66 -16.22
CA LYS A 154 -0.69 -16.33 -14.94
C LYS A 154 -1.73 -15.53 -14.16
N LYS A 155 -2.53 -16.23 -13.37
CA LYS A 155 -3.58 -15.60 -12.55
C LYS A 155 -3.00 -14.63 -11.52
N LEU A 156 -1.84 -14.96 -10.97
CA LEU A 156 -1.20 -14.18 -9.91
C LEU A 156 0.30 -14.04 -10.17
N VAL A 157 0.78 -12.81 -10.02
CA VAL A 157 2.20 -12.48 -9.79
C VAL A 157 2.26 -11.76 -8.45
N LEU A 158 2.88 -12.39 -7.44
CA LEU A 158 2.93 -11.87 -6.08
C LEU A 158 4.39 -11.55 -5.72
N ASN A 159 4.66 -10.28 -5.44
CA ASN A 159 5.95 -9.81 -4.95
C ASN A 159 5.83 -9.51 -3.46
N ILE A 160 6.62 -10.19 -2.62
CA ILE A 160 6.66 -9.98 -1.17
C ILE A 160 8.03 -9.36 -0.83
N LEU A 161 8.02 -8.17 -0.21
CA LEU A 161 9.20 -7.49 0.29
C LEU A 161 9.14 -7.45 1.82
N LEU A 162 10.08 -8.15 2.46
CA LEU A 162 10.29 -8.11 3.91
C LEU A 162 11.37 -7.06 4.21
N ASP A 163 10.95 -5.86 4.62
CA ASP A 163 11.85 -4.73 4.87
C ASP A 163 12.75 -4.98 6.08
N GLY A 164 14.06 -4.81 5.89
CA GLY A 164 15.07 -5.06 6.91
C GLY A 164 15.47 -6.53 7.10
N LEU A 165 15.00 -7.46 6.26
CA LEU A 165 15.40 -8.86 6.36
C LEU A 165 16.90 -9.05 6.03
N SER A 166 17.66 -9.56 6.99
CA SER A 166 19.08 -9.89 6.83
C SER A 166 19.28 -11.35 6.45
N TRP A 167 19.39 -11.65 5.14
CA TRP A 167 19.63 -13.02 4.68
C TRP A 167 20.90 -13.67 5.25
N PRO A 168 22.06 -12.99 5.36
CA PRO A 168 23.27 -13.59 5.94
C PRO A 168 23.08 -14.12 7.36
N VAL A 169 22.20 -13.49 8.16
CA VAL A 169 21.87 -13.92 9.52
C VAL A 169 20.86 -15.06 9.51
N VAL A 170 19.88 -15.02 8.61
CA VAL A 170 18.76 -15.98 8.56
C VAL A 170 19.13 -17.29 7.87
N ARG A 171 19.98 -17.27 6.84
CA ARG A 171 20.23 -18.42 5.95
C ARG A 171 20.59 -19.72 6.68
N GLU A 172 21.39 -19.63 7.75
CA GLU A 172 21.87 -20.80 8.52
C GLU A 172 20.80 -21.39 9.44
N HIS A 173 19.70 -20.66 9.62
CA HIS A 173 18.57 -21.01 10.47
C HIS A 173 17.24 -21.01 9.69
N PHE A 174 17.27 -20.93 8.35
CA PHE A 174 16.08 -20.59 7.56
C PHE A 174 14.91 -21.55 7.81
N SER A 175 15.15 -22.87 7.77
CA SER A 175 14.12 -23.88 8.01
C SER A 175 13.60 -23.90 9.45
N ASP A 176 14.42 -23.51 10.43
CA ASP A 176 14.06 -23.52 11.85
C ASP A 176 13.34 -22.23 12.27
N ALA A 177 13.79 -21.09 11.74
CA ALA A 177 13.29 -19.76 12.10
C ALA A 177 12.11 -19.31 11.23
N MET A 178 12.03 -19.81 10.00
CA MET A 178 10.95 -19.51 9.03
C MET A 178 10.39 -20.80 8.39
N PRO A 179 9.87 -21.75 9.20
CA PRO A 179 9.47 -23.07 8.71
C PRO A 179 8.35 -23.04 7.68
N ASN A 180 7.40 -22.11 7.76
CA ASN A 180 6.28 -22.07 6.80
C ASN A 180 6.74 -21.60 5.42
N ILE A 181 7.57 -20.55 5.38
CA ILE A 181 8.14 -20.03 4.14
C ILE A 181 9.13 -21.05 3.55
N ALA A 182 9.99 -21.66 4.38
CA ALA A 182 10.91 -22.69 3.95
C ALA A 182 10.19 -23.91 3.35
N ALA A 183 9.07 -24.34 3.95
CA ALA A 183 8.26 -25.44 3.42
C ALA A 183 7.66 -25.10 2.05
N PHE A 184 7.07 -23.91 1.89
CA PHE A 184 6.50 -23.47 0.61
C PHE A 184 7.55 -23.43 -0.51
N PHE A 185 8.74 -22.90 -0.21
CA PHE A 185 9.83 -22.80 -1.19
C PHE A 185 10.69 -24.07 -1.32
N SER A 186 10.30 -25.19 -0.70
CA SER A 186 11.00 -26.48 -0.87
C SER A 186 10.91 -27.02 -2.31
N GLU A 187 9.86 -26.65 -3.04
CA GLU A 187 9.69 -26.90 -4.48
C GLU A 187 10.11 -25.68 -5.35
N GLY A 188 10.63 -24.63 -4.72
CA GLY A 188 11.01 -23.37 -5.34
C GLY A 188 12.51 -23.25 -5.61
N THR A 189 12.99 -22.01 -5.68
CA THR A 189 14.42 -21.70 -5.83
C THR A 189 14.82 -20.62 -4.84
N VAL A 190 15.87 -20.89 -4.07
CA VAL A 190 16.46 -19.94 -3.12
C VAL A 190 17.76 -19.42 -3.71
N PHE A 191 17.92 -18.10 -3.73
CA PHE A 191 19.14 -17.45 -4.22
C PHE A 191 19.98 -16.94 -3.04
N ASP A 192 20.96 -17.74 -2.61
CA ASP A 192 21.83 -17.39 -1.48
C ASP A 192 22.79 -16.23 -1.72
N GLN A 193 22.95 -15.84 -2.99
CA GLN A 193 23.80 -14.75 -3.45
C GLN A 193 22.98 -13.68 -4.17
N HIS A 194 21.84 -13.30 -3.58
CA HIS A 194 21.02 -12.19 -4.03
C HIS A 194 21.28 -10.95 -3.18
N PHE A 195 21.51 -9.81 -3.83
CA PHE A 195 21.92 -8.56 -3.19
C PHE A 195 20.92 -7.45 -3.49
N ALA A 196 20.64 -6.60 -2.49
CA ALA A 196 19.87 -5.39 -2.69
C ALA A 196 20.63 -4.40 -3.59
N GLY A 197 19.89 -3.61 -4.38
CA GLY A 197 20.49 -2.56 -5.21
C GLY A 197 20.98 -1.34 -4.42
N SER A 198 20.67 -1.26 -3.11
CA SER A 198 21.06 -0.17 -2.22
C SER A 198 21.00 -0.59 -0.74
N GLU A 199 21.65 0.18 0.13
CA GLU A 199 21.83 -0.12 1.56
C GLU A 199 20.60 0.20 2.45
N TYR A 200 19.57 0.86 1.91
CA TYR A 200 18.34 1.16 2.67
C TYR A 200 17.11 1.28 1.75
N THR A 201 15.91 1.32 2.35
CA THR A 201 14.60 1.19 1.68
C THR A 201 14.39 2.17 0.53
N PHE A 202 14.58 3.47 0.77
CA PHE A 202 14.21 4.53 -0.18
C PHE A 202 14.82 4.36 -1.59
N PRO A 203 16.15 4.21 -1.76
CA PRO A 203 16.75 3.95 -3.09
C PRO A 203 16.55 2.51 -3.62
N SER A 204 16.25 1.55 -2.74
CA SER A 204 16.03 0.17 -3.14
C SER A 204 14.70 0.01 -3.90
N LEU A 205 13.65 0.72 -3.48
CA LEU A 205 12.32 0.61 -4.09
C LEU A 205 12.28 1.01 -5.59
N PRO A 206 12.85 2.15 -6.04
CA PRO A 206 13.00 2.46 -7.46
C PRO A 206 13.85 1.43 -8.21
N SER A 207 14.88 0.87 -7.55
CA SER A 207 15.73 -0.16 -8.16
C SER A 207 14.95 -1.45 -8.42
N ILE A 208 14.15 -1.89 -7.44
CA ILE A 208 13.21 -3.03 -7.59
C ILE A 208 12.17 -2.73 -8.68
N ALA A 209 11.60 -1.52 -8.65
CA ALA A 209 10.55 -1.14 -9.58
C ALA A 209 11.04 -1.06 -11.04
N THR A 210 12.31 -0.74 -11.29
CA THR A 210 12.81 -0.47 -12.65
C THR A 210 13.88 -1.43 -13.15
N GLY A 211 14.49 -2.23 -12.27
CA GLY A 211 15.66 -3.04 -12.57
C GLY A 211 16.93 -2.21 -12.82
N ARG A 212 17.02 -0.99 -12.28
CA ARG A 212 18.13 -0.05 -12.53
C ARG A 212 18.82 0.36 -11.24
N TYR A 213 20.12 0.58 -11.32
CA TYR A 213 20.91 1.09 -10.19
C TYR A 213 20.57 2.56 -9.84
N PRO A 214 20.84 3.00 -8.60
CA PRO A 214 20.58 4.38 -8.16
C PRO A 214 21.23 5.47 -9.01
N HIS A 215 22.37 5.22 -9.65
CA HIS A 215 23.00 6.19 -10.55
C HIS A 215 22.24 6.39 -11.87
N HIS A 216 21.27 5.52 -12.20
CA HIS A 216 20.35 5.69 -13.33
C HIS A 216 19.00 6.27 -12.92
N THR A 217 18.51 5.93 -11.72
CA THR A 217 17.23 6.45 -11.21
C THR A 217 17.40 7.84 -10.60
N GLN A 218 18.59 8.16 -10.08
CA GLN A 218 18.94 9.38 -9.35
C GLN A 218 18.11 9.60 -8.05
N ILE A 219 17.39 8.58 -7.60
CA ILE A 219 16.58 8.59 -6.37
C ILE A 219 17.35 7.86 -5.28
N PHE A 220 18.11 8.63 -4.49
CA PHE A 220 18.93 8.11 -3.39
C PHE A 220 19.17 9.09 -2.24
N ASN A 221 18.56 10.28 -2.30
CA ASN A 221 18.68 11.30 -1.26
C ASN A 221 17.29 11.85 -0.97
N GLU A 222 16.80 11.64 0.24
CA GLU A 222 15.47 12.03 0.69
C GLU A 222 15.23 13.56 0.65
N LYS A 223 16.31 14.35 0.60
CA LYS A 223 16.24 15.82 0.46
C LYS A 223 16.08 16.28 -0.99
N ASN A 224 16.12 15.36 -1.95
CA ASN A 224 15.89 15.63 -3.36
C ASN A 224 14.74 14.74 -3.85
N SER A 225 13.60 15.37 -4.14
CA SER A 225 12.43 14.69 -4.69
C SER A 225 12.27 15.05 -6.16
N HIS A 226 12.18 14.04 -7.00
CA HIS A 226 11.75 14.13 -8.39
C HIS A 226 11.18 12.78 -8.82
N GLU A 227 10.27 12.80 -9.79
CA GLU A 227 9.76 11.57 -10.35
C GLU A 227 10.75 10.93 -11.34
N LEU A 228 10.76 9.59 -11.37
CA LEU A 228 11.39 8.80 -12.42
C LEU A 228 10.97 9.31 -13.82
N PRO A 229 11.90 9.43 -14.79
CA PRO A 229 11.51 9.73 -16.18
C PRO A 229 10.50 8.71 -16.71
N LEU A 230 9.52 9.15 -17.50
CA LEU A 230 8.48 8.27 -18.07
C LEU A 230 9.06 7.19 -19.00
N THR A 231 10.27 7.41 -19.53
CA THR A 231 11.05 6.44 -20.30
C THR A 231 11.65 5.32 -19.42
N GLN A 232 11.71 5.49 -18.11
CA GLN A 232 12.11 4.47 -17.14
C GLN A 232 10.88 3.72 -16.64
N LYS A 233 10.37 2.78 -17.43
CA LYS A 233 9.15 2.05 -17.10
C LYS A 233 9.34 1.16 -15.87
N THR A 234 8.38 1.23 -14.95
CA THR A 234 8.33 0.37 -13.77
C THR A 234 7.77 -1.01 -14.13
N ILE A 235 8.06 -2.02 -13.33
CA ILE A 235 7.49 -3.37 -13.48
C ILE A 235 5.96 -3.32 -13.44
N SER A 236 5.36 -2.50 -12.58
CA SER A 236 3.90 -2.34 -12.53
C SER A 236 3.33 -1.71 -13.81
N GLU A 237 4.00 -0.75 -14.44
CA GLU A 237 3.58 -0.22 -15.75
C GLU A 237 3.67 -1.30 -16.85
N GLN A 238 4.73 -2.11 -16.82
CA GLN A 238 4.89 -3.23 -17.77
C GLN A 238 3.80 -4.28 -17.56
N MET A 239 3.52 -4.66 -16.32
CA MET A 239 2.48 -5.63 -15.98
C MET A 239 1.08 -5.13 -16.33
N LYS A 240 0.80 -3.85 -16.11
CA LYS A 240 -0.45 -3.22 -16.55
C LYS A 240 -0.60 -3.24 -18.07
N THR A 241 0.48 -3.01 -18.83
CA THR A 241 0.48 -3.13 -20.30
C THR A 241 0.16 -4.55 -20.77
N LEU A 242 0.54 -5.57 -19.99
CA LEU A 242 0.17 -6.96 -20.25
C LEU A 242 -1.29 -7.27 -19.88
N GLY A 243 -1.98 -6.37 -19.19
CA GLY A 243 -3.38 -6.51 -18.78
C GLY A 243 -3.57 -7.09 -17.37
N TYR A 244 -2.58 -6.96 -16.49
CA TYR A 244 -2.75 -7.24 -15.06
C TYR A 244 -3.36 -6.05 -14.33
N LEU A 245 -4.21 -6.32 -13.35
CA LEU A 245 -4.59 -5.36 -12.32
C LEU A 245 -3.46 -5.28 -11.29
N CYS A 246 -2.82 -4.11 -11.19
CA CYS A 246 -1.66 -3.91 -10.35
C CYS A 246 -2.08 -3.27 -9.01
N CYS A 247 -1.96 -4.01 -7.91
CA CYS A 247 -2.34 -3.51 -6.57
C CYS A 247 -1.21 -3.69 -5.56
N ALA A 248 -1.14 -2.80 -4.56
CA ALA A 248 -0.31 -3.02 -3.37
C ALA A 248 -1.20 -3.07 -2.12
N PRO A 249 -1.61 -4.27 -1.65
CA PRO A 249 -2.48 -4.41 -0.48
C PRO A 249 -1.87 -3.89 0.83
N LEU A 250 -0.54 -3.74 0.86
CA LEU A 250 0.18 -3.05 1.90
C LEU A 250 1.51 -2.53 1.32
N ALA A 251 1.72 -1.23 1.41
CA ALA A 251 2.96 -0.57 1.05
C ALA A 251 3.31 0.54 2.03
N THR A 252 4.59 0.95 2.04
CA THR A 252 4.99 2.22 2.63
C THR A 252 4.83 3.36 1.62
N GLY A 253 4.66 4.58 2.11
CA GLY A 253 4.47 5.76 1.26
C GLY A 253 5.74 6.25 0.55
N ASP A 254 6.89 5.63 0.81
CA ASP A 254 8.23 6.16 0.51
C ASP A 254 8.50 6.36 -0.98
N SER A 255 7.76 5.69 -1.87
CA SER A 255 8.02 5.66 -3.31
C SER A 255 6.87 6.17 -4.17
N ILE A 256 5.91 6.88 -3.57
CA ILE A 256 4.82 7.53 -4.30
C ILE A 256 5.37 8.68 -5.13
N TYR A 257 6.05 9.64 -4.49
CA TYR A 257 6.53 10.87 -5.14
C TYR A 257 7.78 10.67 -6.00
N SER A 258 8.46 9.53 -5.88
CA SER A 258 9.52 9.14 -6.82
C SER A 258 8.94 8.57 -8.12
N GLY A 259 7.63 8.34 -8.19
CA GLY A 259 6.96 7.73 -9.33
C GLY A 259 7.27 6.24 -9.52
N ALA A 260 7.93 5.57 -8.56
CA ALA A 260 8.22 4.14 -8.65
C ALA A 260 6.98 3.27 -8.46
N LEU A 261 5.94 3.79 -7.79
CA LEU A 261 4.63 3.14 -7.65
C LEU A 261 3.59 3.62 -8.68
N ARG A 262 3.98 4.36 -9.72
CA ARG A 262 3.00 4.94 -10.65
C ARG A 262 2.25 3.92 -11.51
N GLY A 263 2.79 2.71 -11.70
CA GLY A 263 2.11 1.68 -12.50
C GLY A 263 0.96 0.97 -11.78
N TYR A 264 0.75 1.22 -10.49
CA TYR A 264 -0.32 0.60 -9.71
C TYR A 264 -1.66 1.31 -9.90
N ASP A 265 -2.74 0.53 -9.84
CA ASP A 265 -4.14 0.98 -9.89
C ASP A 265 -4.66 1.33 -8.50
N GLN A 266 -4.19 0.59 -7.49
CA GLN A 266 -4.55 0.77 -6.09
C GLN A 266 -3.34 0.56 -5.17
N LEU A 267 -3.17 1.43 -4.19
CA LEU A 267 -2.16 1.29 -3.13
C LEU A 267 -2.84 1.45 -1.77
N THR A 268 -2.66 0.49 -0.87
CA THR A 268 -3.03 0.65 0.54
C THR A 268 -1.78 0.98 1.33
N VAL A 269 -1.67 2.23 1.75
CA VAL A 269 -0.43 2.81 2.28
C VAL A 269 -0.57 3.05 3.78
N ASN A 270 0.43 2.57 4.54
CA ASN A 270 0.61 2.99 5.92
C ASN A 270 1.92 3.80 6.03
N ALA A 271 1.85 4.98 6.64
CA ALA A 271 3.01 5.81 6.92
C ALA A 271 3.75 5.37 8.20
N GLY A 272 3.07 4.64 9.08
CA GLY A 272 3.66 3.99 10.25
C GLY A 272 4.19 2.60 9.92
N LYS A 273 3.82 1.61 10.72
CA LYS A 273 4.23 0.22 10.52
C LYS A 273 3.37 -0.49 9.48
N ALA A 274 3.99 -1.35 8.68
CA ALA A 274 3.32 -2.23 7.75
C ALA A 274 3.45 -3.69 8.23
N PRO A 275 2.63 -4.15 9.20
CA PRO A 275 2.75 -5.51 9.74
C PRO A 275 2.26 -6.57 8.76
N ALA A 276 2.98 -7.69 8.69
CA ALA A 276 2.68 -8.79 7.78
C ALA A 276 1.29 -9.39 8.01
N CYS A 277 0.83 -9.54 9.25
CA CYS A 277 -0.49 -10.11 9.55
C CYS A 277 -1.65 -9.31 8.90
N VAL A 278 -1.56 -7.98 8.93
CA VAL A 278 -2.55 -7.10 8.30
C VAL A 278 -2.41 -7.14 6.78
N GLY A 279 -1.18 -7.08 6.27
CA GLY A 279 -0.93 -7.14 4.83
C GLY A 279 -1.39 -8.44 4.19
N VAL A 280 -1.22 -9.57 4.89
CA VAL A 280 -1.68 -10.90 4.46
C VAL A 280 -3.19 -10.96 4.36
N GLU A 281 -3.92 -10.54 5.39
CA GLU A 281 -5.39 -10.50 5.36
C GLU A 281 -5.89 -9.63 4.20
N ARG A 282 -5.31 -8.44 4.03
CA ARG A 282 -5.65 -7.55 2.91
C ARG A 282 -5.34 -8.17 1.55
N THR A 283 -4.25 -8.92 1.45
CA THR A 283 -3.86 -9.61 0.22
C THR A 283 -4.86 -10.71 -0.11
N ILE A 284 -5.27 -11.53 0.87
CA ILE A 284 -6.29 -12.57 0.67
C ILE A 284 -7.61 -11.94 0.21
N ARG A 285 -8.09 -10.89 0.87
CA ARG A 285 -9.28 -10.16 0.42
C ARG A 285 -9.14 -9.58 -0.99
N GLN A 286 -7.96 -9.08 -1.34
CA GLN A 286 -7.69 -8.60 -2.71
C GLN A 286 -7.75 -9.74 -3.73
N LEU A 287 -7.29 -10.95 -3.39
CA LEU A 287 -7.40 -12.13 -4.24
C LEU A 287 -8.87 -12.52 -4.43
N GLU A 288 -9.66 -12.53 -3.35
CA GLU A 288 -11.09 -12.88 -3.37
C GLU A 288 -11.95 -11.86 -4.11
N ALA A 289 -11.74 -10.56 -3.83
CA ALA A 289 -12.52 -9.48 -4.43
C ALA A 289 -12.31 -9.35 -5.95
N PHE A 290 -11.16 -9.80 -6.45
CA PHE A 290 -10.77 -9.67 -7.85
C PHE A 290 -10.32 -11.01 -8.46
N GLU A 291 -10.94 -12.12 -8.03
CA GLU A 291 -10.61 -13.49 -8.49
C GLU A 291 -10.75 -13.67 -10.03
N GLU A 292 -11.64 -12.88 -10.64
CA GLU A 292 -11.87 -12.88 -12.08
C GLU A 292 -10.73 -12.18 -12.87
N CYS A 293 -9.91 -11.35 -12.21
CA CYS A 293 -8.82 -10.63 -12.83
C CYS A 293 -7.53 -11.47 -12.92
N ASP A 294 -6.55 -10.94 -13.65
CA ASP A 294 -5.15 -11.33 -13.53
C ASP A 294 -4.43 -10.32 -12.64
N LEU A 295 -3.86 -10.76 -11.52
CA LEU A 295 -3.36 -9.88 -10.45
C LEU A 295 -1.83 -9.78 -10.44
N CYS A 296 -1.32 -8.56 -10.33
CA CYS A 296 0.07 -8.29 -10.01
C CYS A 296 0.14 -7.54 -8.68
N LEU A 297 0.51 -8.25 -7.62
CA LEU A 297 0.46 -7.75 -6.24
C LEU A 297 1.86 -7.43 -5.70
N PHE A 298 1.93 -6.36 -4.91
CA PHE A 298 3.11 -6.01 -4.12
C PHE A 298 2.75 -5.88 -2.64
N LEU A 299 3.35 -6.74 -1.83
CA LEU A 299 3.18 -6.80 -0.39
C LEU A 299 4.50 -6.38 0.26
N HIS A 300 4.56 -5.18 0.83
CA HIS A 300 5.74 -4.65 1.52
C HIS A 300 5.45 -4.56 3.02
N THR A 301 6.18 -5.36 3.80
CA THR A 301 6.02 -5.43 5.26
C THR A 301 7.28 -4.94 5.97
N THR A 302 7.14 -4.45 7.20
CA THR A 302 8.23 -3.79 7.96
C THR A 302 8.43 -4.40 9.35
N ASP A 303 7.99 -5.62 9.58
CA ASP A 303 7.99 -6.27 10.91
C ASP A 303 9.41 -6.43 11.46
N VAL A 304 10.34 -6.91 10.61
CA VAL A 304 11.75 -7.12 10.97
C VAL A 304 12.61 -5.87 10.78
N HIS A 305 12.04 -4.76 10.30
CA HIS A 305 12.74 -3.49 10.19
C HIS A 305 13.12 -3.00 11.59
N PRO A 306 14.40 -2.68 11.86
CA PRO A 306 14.82 -2.31 13.20
C PRO A 306 14.41 -0.87 13.55
N TRP A 307 13.93 -0.66 14.76
CA TRP A 307 13.50 0.64 15.29
C TRP A 307 14.33 1.02 16.50
N ASN A 308 14.62 2.32 16.67
CA ASN A 308 15.39 2.80 17.83
C ASN A 308 14.60 2.58 19.13
N GLY A 309 15.21 1.88 20.09
CA GLY A 309 14.59 1.46 21.34
C GLY A 309 14.31 2.54 22.40
N VAL A 310 14.73 3.80 22.20
CA VAL A 310 14.55 4.87 23.21
C VAL A 310 13.08 5.21 23.46
N ASP A 311 12.27 5.23 22.40
CA ASP A 311 10.83 5.55 22.43
C ASP A 311 10.00 4.43 21.76
N TYR A 312 10.61 3.25 21.57
CA TYR A 312 9.99 2.11 20.91
C TYR A 312 9.76 0.97 21.90
N LYS A 313 8.51 0.50 21.95
CA LYS A 313 8.17 -0.69 22.74
C LYS A 313 8.54 -1.95 21.95
N PHE A 314 9.37 -2.78 22.55
CA PHE A 314 9.73 -4.10 22.01
C PHE A 314 8.57 -5.09 22.20
N ALA A 315 8.59 -6.18 21.44
CA ALA A 315 7.59 -7.23 21.53
C ALA A 315 7.52 -7.77 22.97
N THR A 316 6.30 -8.02 23.46
CA THR A 316 6.06 -8.41 24.85
C THR A 316 6.89 -9.64 25.24
N GLU A 317 6.94 -10.65 24.37
CA GLU A 317 7.70 -11.88 24.59
C GLU A 317 9.22 -11.68 24.59
N VAL A 318 9.72 -10.60 23.97
CA VAL A 318 11.13 -10.23 24.06
C VAL A 318 11.39 -9.60 25.43
N GLU A 319 10.53 -8.68 25.85
CA GLU A 319 10.64 -8.00 27.14
C GLU A 319 10.51 -8.95 28.33
N THR A 320 9.70 -10.02 28.24
CA THR A 320 9.46 -10.96 29.35
C THR A 320 10.50 -12.06 29.48
N HIS A 321 11.26 -12.37 28.42
CA HIS A 321 12.22 -13.48 28.43
C HIS A 321 13.68 -13.03 28.52
N LEU A 322 13.98 -11.76 28.24
CA LEU A 322 15.33 -11.24 28.38
C LEU A 322 15.72 -11.05 29.85
N PRO A 323 16.95 -11.45 30.24
CA PRO A 323 17.54 -11.01 31.50
C PRO A 323 17.55 -9.48 31.60
N LEU A 324 17.44 -8.96 32.83
CA LEU A 324 17.38 -7.51 33.04
C LEU A 324 18.56 -6.76 32.43
N ASP A 325 19.78 -7.30 32.55
CA ASP A 325 21.00 -6.68 32.00
C ASP A 325 21.00 -6.62 30.47
N ASP A 326 20.36 -7.57 29.80
CA ASP A 326 20.19 -7.58 28.33
C ASP A 326 18.99 -6.74 27.88
N ARG A 327 18.02 -6.52 28.76
CA ARG A 327 16.84 -5.67 28.52
C ARG A 327 17.18 -4.18 28.60
N LEU A 328 18.12 -3.82 29.47
CA LEU A 328 18.58 -2.45 29.67
C LEU A 328 19.76 -2.14 28.75
N PHE A 329 19.72 -1.00 28.08
CA PHE A 329 20.78 -0.56 27.17
C PHE A 329 20.92 0.97 27.26
N PRO A 330 22.09 1.52 26.88
CA PRO A 330 22.27 2.96 26.81
C PRO A 330 21.22 3.62 25.92
N LEU A 331 20.46 4.57 26.50
CA LEU A 331 19.44 5.32 25.79
C LEU A 331 20.12 6.41 24.94
N GLU A 332 20.45 6.05 23.71
CA GLU A 332 20.99 6.98 22.72
C GLU A 332 19.97 7.21 21.61
N LYS A 333 19.48 8.46 21.50
CA LYS A 333 18.64 8.89 20.39
C LYS A 333 19.51 9.25 19.17
N ASN A 334 20.39 8.34 18.77
CA ASN A 334 21.34 8.57 17.70
C ASN A 334 20.92 7.83 16.42
N GLY A 335 20.77 8.58 15.33
CA GLY A 335 20.90 8.09 13.95
C GLY A 335 19.75 7.27 13.35
N LEU A 336 19.93 6.97 12.06
CA LEU A 336 19.05 6.11 11.25
C LEU A 336 19.10 4.66 11.75
N SER A 337 18.04 3.88 11.48
CA SER A 337 17.93 2.46 11.87
C SER A 337 19.13 1.60 11.46
N VAL A 338 19.74 1.90 10.31
CA VAL A 338 20.94 1.23 9.77
C VAL A 338 22.22 1.44 10.61
N ARG A 339 22.19 2.33 11.62
CA ARG A 339 23.33 2.62 12.51
C ARG A 339 23.07 2.20 13.95
N LEU A 340 22.02 1.43 14.21
CA LEU A 340 21.73 0.96 15.56
C LEU A 340 22.87 0.07 16.07
N PRO A 341 23.26 0.21 17.35
CA PRO A 341 24.30 -0.61 17.95
C PRO A 341 23.85 -2.07 18.08
N ASP A 342 24.82 -2.98 18.11
CA ASP A 342 24.57 -4.40 18.37
C ASP A 342 24.26 -4.63 19.85
N PHE A 343 22.99 -4.54 20.21
CA PHE A 343 22.50 -4.89 21.55
C PHE A 343 21.71 -6.20 21.55
N PRO A 344 21.79 -7.02 22.61
CA PRO A 344 21.01 -8.25 22.77
C PRO A 344 19.52 -8.07 22.49
N ILE A 345 18.92 -6.97 22.96
CA ILE A 345 17.50 -6.70 22.77
C ILE A 345 17.08 -6.55 21.29
N TYR A 346 17.90 -5.90 20.46
CA TYR A 346 17.61 -5.77 19.03
C TYR A 346 17.69 -7.10 18.31
N ARG A 347 18.66 -7.95 18.67
CA ARG A 347 18.79 -9.31 18.11
C ARG A 347 17.59 -10.18 18.49
N GLN A 348 17.16 -10.14 19.76
CA GLN A 348 15.99 -10.92 20.18
C GLN A 348 14.69 -10.39 19.55
N GLN A 349 14.55 -9.08 19.40
CA GLN A 349 13.45 -8.47 18.66
C GLN A 349 13.40 -8.97 17.22
N PHE A 350 14.53 -8.96 16.51
CA PHE A 350 14.61 -9.48 15.13
C PHE A 350 14.13 -10.92 15.03
N TRP A 351 14.65 -11.83 15.88
CA TRP A 351 14.24 -13.24 15.86
C TRP A 351 12.78 -13.46 16.26
N ALA A 352 12.23 -12.64 17.15
CA ALA A 352 10.80 -12.70 17.50
C ALA A 352 9.92 -12.27 16.33
N GLU A 353 10.21 -11.12 15.71
CA GLU A 353 9.45 -10.62 14.55
C GLU A 353 9.59 -11.54 13.34
N LEU A 354 10.75 -12.15 13.13
CA LEU A 354 10.95 -13.12 12.05
C LEU A 354 9.98 -14.31 12.14
N ARG A 355 9.73 -14.82 13.35
CA ARG A 355 8.74 -15.89 13.59
C ARG A 355 7.30 -15.43 13.35
N HIS A 356 6.99 -14.16 13.65
CA HIS A 356 5.66 -13.60 13.37
C HIS A 356 5.44 -13.43 11.87
N VAL A 357 6.43 -12.90 11.16
CA VAL A 357 6.42 -12.80 9.70
C VAL A 357 6.24 -14.17 9.07
N ASP A 358 7.01 -15.17 9.48
CA ASP A 358 6.87 -16.53 8.94
C ASP A 358 5.46 -17.09 9.15
N ARG A 359 4.87 -16.93 10.34
CA ARG A 359 3.49 -17.34 10.59
C ARG A 359 2.50 -16.65 9.67
N SER A 360 2.58 -15.33 9.55
CA SER A 360 1.63 -14.55 8.75
C SER A 360 1.80 -14.81 7.26
N ILE A 361 3.02 -14.70 6.73
CA ILE A 361 3.29 -14.98 5.32
C ILE A 361 2.98 -16.45 4.99
N GLY A 362 3.25 -17.38 5.91
CA GLY A 362 2.86 -18.78 5.79
C GLY A 362 1.36 -18.97 5.53
N GLN A 363 0.49 -18.18 6.16
CA GLN A 363 -0.95 -18.22 5.89
C GLN A 363 -1.29 -17.81 4.45
N LEU A 364 -0.65 -16.74 3.95
CA LEU A 364 -0.84 -16.30 2.56
C LEU A 364 -0.34 -17.34 1.57
N LEU A 365 0.85 -17.89 1.80
CA LEU A 365 1.45 -18.91 0.94
C LEU A 365 0.62 -20.19 0.93
N TYR A 366 0.10 -20.61 2.09
CA TYR A 366 -0.85 -21.71 2.18
C TYR A 366 -2.13 -21.43 1.39
N TYR A 367 -2.71 -20.23 1.52
CA TYR A 367 -3.90 -19.84 0.78
C TYR A 367 -3.69 -19.94 -0.74
N VAL A 368 -2.58 -19.37 -1.24
CA VAL A 368 -2.19 -19.37 -2.66
C VAL A 368 -1.84 -20.77 -3.18
N ALA A 369 -1.37 -21.68 -2.33
CA ALA A 369 -1.14 -23.08 -2.72
C ALA A 369 -2.46 -23.87 -2.82
N ALA A 370 -3.44 -23.52 -2.01
CA ALA A 370 -4.70 -24.25 -1.88
C ALA A 370 -5.81 -23.80 -2.85
N HIS A 371 -5.70 -22.59 -3.40
CA HIS A 371 -6.67 -21.94 -4.29
C HIS A 371 -5.95 -21.37 -5.51
#